data_AF-A0A4Q6BCI4-F1
#
_entry.id   AF-A0A4Q6BCI4-F1
#
_cell.length_a   1.000
_cell.length_b   1.000
_cell.length_c   1.000
_cell.angle_alpha   90.00
_cell.angle_beta   90.00
_cell.angle_gamma   90.00
#
_symmetry.space_group_name_H-M   'P 1'
#
loop_
_entity.id
_entity.type
_entity.pdbx_description
1 polymer ?
#
loop_
_entity_poly.entity_id
_entity_poly.type
_entity_poly.pdbx_seq_one_letter_code
_entity_poly.pdbx_strand_id
1 'polypeptide(L)'
;KNPENWWPIEQDLYNDGFAFHTGAPVPLRVYLKTGEDTRRFKNYTSLKGFTNRAIDGGAGTVLHLPLDPSKELKSLTLKAVANDVVIGLMSLTLVRPN
;
A
#
# COMPACT_ATOMS: atom_id res chain seq x y z
N LYS A 1 12.14 11.53 -7.82
CA LYS A 1 12.49 10.15 -7.40
C LYS A 1 11.19 9.41 -7.16
N ASN A 2 11.03 8.21 -7.72
CA ASN A 2 9.83 7.40 -7.47
C ASN A 2 9.80 6.94 -6.00
N PRO A 3 8.63 6.93 -5.37
CA PRO A 3 8.49 6.44 -4.00
C PRO A 3 8.87 4.95 -3.91
N GLU A 4 9.75 4.61 -2.98
CA GLU A 4 10.27 3.25 -2.79
C GLU A 4 9.30 2.34 -2.01
N ASN A 5 8.29 2.93 -1.37
CA ASN A 5 7.26 2.24 -0.58
C ASN A 5 5.90 2.19 -1.29
N TRP A 6 5.87 2.41 -2.61
CA TRP A 6 4.64 2.51 -3.38
C TRP A 6 4.24 1.18 -4.02
N TRP A 7 3.03 0.73 -3.71
CA TRP A 7 2.34 -0.33 -4.45
C TRP A 7 1.24 0.31 -5.30
N PRO A 8 1.22 0.08 -6.62
CA PRO A 8 0.19 0.64 -7.50
C PRO A 8 -1.21 0.18 -7.10
N ILE A 9 -2.21 1.05 -7.23
CA ILE A 9 -3.59 0.78 -6.78
C ILE A 9 -4.22 -0.37 -7.57
N GLU A 10 -3.96 -0.40 -8.87
CA GLU A 10 -4.59 -1.25 -9.88
C GLU A 10 -3.96 -2.64 -10.01
N GLN A 11 -2.77 -2.86 -9.45
CA GLN A 11 -2.02 -4.09 -9.61
C GLN A 11 -1.16 -4.46 -8.41
N ASP A 12 -0.77 -5.73 -8.37
CA ASP A 12 0.21 -6.23 -7.42
C ASP A 12 1.60 -6.33 -8.06
N LEU A 13 2.65 -6.12 -7.26
CA LEU A 13 4.01 -6.30 -7.74
C LEU A 13 4.31 -7.78 -7.95
N TYR A 14 5.13 -8.07 -8.95
CA TYR A 14 5.74 -9.39 -9.09
C TYR A 14 6.98 -9.44 -8.22
N ASN A 15 7.07 -10.44 -7.34
CA ASN A 15 8.23 -10.66 -6.48
C ASN A 15 8.55 -12.16 -6.48
N ASP A 16 9.71 -12.53 -7.00
CA ASP A 16 10.20 -13.90 -7.09
C ASP A 16 11.30 -14.22 -6.07
N GLY A 17 11.74 -13.22 -5.29
CA GLY A 17 12.83 -13.35 -4.33
C GLY A 17 14.23 -13.40 -4.96
N PHE A 18 14.35 -13.24 -6.28
CA PHE A 18 15.62 -13.25 -7.02
C PHE A 18 15.87 -11.92 -7.72
N ALA A 19 15.56 -11.81 -9.01
CA ALA A 19 15.77 -10.60 -9.78
C ALA A 19 14.69 -9.54 -9.49
N PHE A 20 13.52 -9.97 -9.00
CA PHE A 20 12.41 -9.10 -8.66
C PHE A 20 12.13 -9.24 -7.16
N HIS A 21 12.77 -8.40 -6.36
CA HIS A 21 12.52 -8.30 -4.92
C HIS A 21 12.49 -6.84 -4.47
N THR A 22 11.64 -6.52 -3.50
CA THR A 22 11.53 -5.18 -2.93
C THR A 22 12.55 -4.92 -1.82
N GLY A 23 13.17 -5.98 -1.27
CA GLY A 23 14.05 -5.87 -0.10
C GLY A 23 13.31 -5.49 1.20
N ALA A 24 11.98 -5.46 1.15
CA ALA A 24 11.10 -5.11 2.27
C ALA A 24 9.93 -6.10 2.38
N PRO A 25 9.32 -6.27 3.56
CA PRO A 25 8.14 -7.13 3.71
C PRO A 25 6.99 -6.69 2.79
N VAL A 26 6.24 -7.67 2.26
CA VAL A 26 5.01 -7.39 1.51
C VAL A 26 4.00 -6.72 2.45
N PRO A 27 3.51 -5.51 2.13
CA PRO A 27 2.66 -4.75 3.02
C PRO A 27 1.28 -5.39 3.09
N LEU A 28 0.56 -5.07 4.17
CA LEU A 28 -0.86 -5.33 4.21
C LEU A 28 -1.56 -4.41 3.22
N ARG A 29 -2.47 -4.96 2.41
CA ARG A 29 -3.30 -4.20 1.47
C ARG A 29 -4.76 -4.51 1.70
N VAL A 30 -5.62 -3.54 1.43
CA VAL A 30 -7.08 -3.67 1.55
C VAL A 30 -7.69 -3.54 0.18
N TYR A 31 -8.49 -4.52 -0.24
CA TYR A 31 -9.30 -4.43 -1.45
C TYR A 31 -10.29 -3.27 -1.31
N LEU A 32 -10.23 -2.28 -2.19
CA LEU A 32 -11.09 -1.10 -2.08
C LEU A 32 -12.56 -1.42 -2.39
N LYS A 33 -12.81 -2.47 -3.17
CA LYS A 33 -14.15 -2.93 -3.54
C LYS A 33 -14.88 -3.65 -2.40
N THR A 34 -14.15 -4.41 -1.57
CA THR A 34 -14.76 -5.30 -0.56
C THR A 34 -14.41 -4.93 0.88
N GLY A 35 -13.33 -4.18 1.10
CA GLY A 35 -12.80 -3.88 2.44
C GLY A 35 -11.99 -5.02 3.06
N GLU A 36 -11.83 -6.15 2.37
CA GLU A 36 -11.02 -7.29 2.85
C GLU A 36 -9.53 -6.96 2.80
N ASP A 37 -8.77 -7.38 3.81
CA ASP A 37 -7.32 -7.21 3.85
C ASP A 37 -6.59 -8.48 3.40
N THR A 38 -5.44 -8.28 2.75
CA THR A 38 -4.56 -9.38 2.32
C THR A 38 -3.12 -8.92 2.20
N ARG A 39 -2.19 -9.88 2.35
CA ARG A 39 -0.79 -9.74 1.92
C ARG A 39 -0.48 -10.54 0.66
N ARG A 40 -1.43 -11.36 0.19
CA ARG A 40 -1.29 -12.25 -0.97
C ARG A 40 -2.62 -12.31 -1.72
N PHE A 41 -2.65 -11.64 -2.86
CA PHE A 41 -3.79 -11.72 -3.77
C PHE A 41 -3.87 -13.14 -4.36
N LYS A 42 -5.09 -13.68 -4.46
CA LYS A 42 -5.32 -15.03 -5.00
C LYS A 42 -5.85 -15.00 -6.43
N ASN A 43 -6.63 -13.97 -6.75
CA ASN A 43 -7.35 -13.84 -8.02
C ASN A 43 -6.89 -12.56 -8.71
N TYR A 44 -5.95 -12.70 -9.64
CA TYR A 44 -5.57 -11.59 -10.51
C TYR A 44 -6.45 -11.59 -11.75
N THR A 45 -6.74 -10.38 -12.24
CA THR A 45 -7.29 -10.16 -13.58
C THR A 45 -6.19 -9.62 -14.50
N SER A 46 -6.52 -9.40 -15.76
CA SER A 46 -5.60 -8.82 -16.74
C SER A 46 -6.15 -7.50 -17.26
N LEU A 47 -5.30 -6.48 -17.28
CA LEU A 47 -5.51 -5.23 -18.01
C LEU A 47 -4.67 -5.29 -19.28
N LYS A 48 -5.36 -5.36 -20.44
CA LYS A 48 -4.72 -5.54 -21.75
C LYS A 48 -3.67 -4.46 -21.99
N GLY A 49 -2.45 -4.88 -22.29
CA GLY A 49 -1.32 -3.98 -22.57
C GLY A 49 -0.69 -3.33 -21.34
N PHE A 50 -1.08 -3.74 -20.12
CA PHE A 50 -0.59 -3.13 -18.89
C PHE A 50 -0.09 -4.16 -17.88
N THR A 51 -0.94 -5.09 -17.41
CA THR A 51 -0.56 -6.06 -16.38
C THR A 51 -1.47 -7.30 -16.38
N ASN A 52 -0.91 -8.45 -16.01
CA ASN A 52 -1.64 -9.69 -15.71
C ASN A 52 -1.81 -9.92 -14.19
N ARG A 53 -1.43 -8.94 -13.38
CA ARG A 53 -1.57 -8.94 -11.91
C ARG A 53 -2.55 -7.86 -11.46
N ALA A 54 -3.55 -7.58 -12.29
CA ALA A 54 -4.52 -6.55 -11.99
C ALA A 54 -5.41 -6.98 -10.83
N ILE A 55 -5.81 -6.00 -10.03
CA ILE A 55 -6.65 -6.17 -8.85
C ILE A 55 -8.02 -5.55 -9.19
N ASP A 56 -9.07 -6.36 -9.24
CA ASP A 56 -10.43 -5.86 -9.50
C ASP A 56 -10.86 -4.87 -8.41
N GLY A 57 -11.21 -3.66 -8.82
CA GLY A 57 -11.51 -2.53 -7.93
C GLY A 57 -10.31 -1.93 -7.19
N GLY A 58 -9.10 -2.44 -7.41
CA GLY A 58 -7.87 -1.96 -6.80
C GLY A 58 -7.70 -2.25 -5.31
N ALA A 59 -6.52 -1.94 -4.78
CA ALA A 59 -6.20 -2.11 -3.37
C ALA A 59 -5.39 -0.94 -2.79
N GLY A 60 -5.73 -0.52 -1.57
CA GLY A 60 -4.96 0.46 -0.80
C GLY A 60 -3.88 -0.21 0.04
N THR A 61 -2.72 0.43 0.19
CA THR A 61 -1.64 -0.05 1.06
C THR A 61 -1.81 0.48 2.47
N VAL A 62 -1.74 -0.41 3.46
CA VAL A 62 -1.79 -0.05 4.88
C VAL A 62 -0.38 0.22 5.39
N LEU A 63 -0.15 1.43 5.87
CA LEU A 63 1.10 1.81 6.52
C LEU A 63 0.93 1.73 8.03
N HIS A 64 1.69 0.83 8.66
CA HIS A 64 1.78 0.76 10.11
C HIS A 64 3.03 1.52 10.56
N LEU A 65 2.82 2.72 11.11
CA LEU A 65 3.90 3.61 11.54
C LEU A 65 4.01 3.58 13.07
N PRO A 66 5.08 3.00 13.63
CA PRO A 66 5.26 2.99 15.07
C PRO A 66 5.46 4.43 15.58
N LEU A 67 4.77 4.77 16.67
CA LEU A 67 4.91 6.04 17.38
C LEU A 67 5.53 5.80 18.77
N ASP A 68 6.05 6.87 19.36
CA ASP A 68 6.54 6.87 20.73
C ASP A 68 5.35 6.84 21.71
N PRO A 69 5.12 5.75 22.45
CA PRO A 69 3.97 5.63 23.34
C PRO A 69 4.06 6.56 24.56
N SER A 70 5.24 7.15 24.85
CA SER A 70 5.41 8.12 25.93
C SER A 70 4.95 9.54 25.54
N LYS A 71 4.55 9.75 24.28
CA LYS A 71 4.16 11.07 23.75
C LYS A 71 2.75 11.06 23.20
N GLU A 72 2.04 12.17 23.39
CA GLU A 72 0.78 12.40 22.69
C GLU A 72 1.02 12.89 21.26
N LEU A 73 0.38 12.24 20.29
CA LEU A 73 0.39 12.69 18.90
C LEU A 73 -0.37 14.02 18.78
N LYS A 74 0.37 15.11 18.56
CA LYS A 74 -0.21 16.45 18.38
C LYS A 74 -0.80 16.66 16.99
N SER A 75 -0.07 16.28 15.94
CA SER A 75 -0.50 16.45 14.56
C SER A 75 0.21 15.45 13.65
N LEU A 76 -0.43 15.15 12.52
CA LEU A 76 0.14 14.38 11.42
C LEU A 76 0.04 15.20 10.14
N THR A 77 1.15 15.31 9.41
CA THR A 77 1.20 15.99 8.12
C THR A 77 1.55 14.99 7.04
N LEU A 78 0.66 14.81 6.06
CA LEU A 78 0.94 14.07 4.84
C LEU A 78 1.36 15.06 3.75
N LYS A 79 2.54 14.84 3.14
CA LYS A 79 3.03 15.64 2.02
C LYS A 79 3.34 14.74 0.83
N ALA A 80 2.62 14.94 -0.27
CA ALA A 80 3.00 14.37 -1.55
C ALA A 80 4.21 15.15 -2.11
N VAL A 81 5.34 14.49 -2.25
CA VAL A 81 6.61 15.09 -2.72
C VAL A 81 6.98 14.65 -4.14
N ALA A 82 6.31 13.63 -4.67
CA ALA A 82 6.51 13.14 -6.02
C ALA A 82 5.47 13.77 -6.96
N ASN A 83 5.91 14.18 -8.15
CA ASN A 83 5.06 14.84 -9.14
C ASN A 83 4.35 13.84 -10.07
N ASP A 84 4.91 12.63 -10.22
CA ASP A 84 4.49 11.68 -11.25
C ASP A 84 3.43 10.68 -10.75
N VAL A 85 3.02 10.77 -9.48
CA VAL A 85 2.04 9.87 -8.87
C VAL A 85 0.99 10.64 -8.10
N VAL A 86 -0.26 10.21 -8.22
CA VAL A 86 -1.36 10.67 -7.38
C VAL A 86 -1.48 9.74 -6.18
N ILE A 87 -1.49 10.30 -4.97
CA ILE A 87 -1.61 9.56 -3.72
C ILE A 87 -2.90 10.01 -3.02
N GLY A 88 -3.77 9.05 -2.71
CA GLY A 88 -4.97 9.27 -1.91
C GLY A 88 -4.82 8.69 -0.51
N LEU A 89 -5.23 9.44 0.52
CA LEU A 89 -5.38 8.93 1.89
C LEU A 89 -6.84 8.52 2.09
N MET A 90 -7.09 7.22 2.25
CA MET A 90 -8.45 6.70 2.47
C MET A 90 -8.89 6.81 3.93
N SER A 91 -7.98 6.52 4.86
CA SER A 91 -8.28 6.49 6.29
C SER A 91 -7.02 6.70 7.12
N LEU A 92 -7.19 7.27 8.32
CA LEU A 92 -6.14 7.38 9.32
C LEU A 92 -6.71 6.98 10.68
N THR A 93 -5.96 6.18 11.44
CA THR A 93 -6.30 5.83 12.82
C THR A 93 -5.07 5.94 13.73
N LEU A 94 -5.30 6.25 15.00
CA LEU A 94 -4.28 6.26 16.05
C LEU A 94 -4.62 5.17 17.06
N VAL A 95 -3.78 4.15 17.16
CA VAL A 95 -3.90 3.13 18.19
C VAL A 95 -3.25 3.66 19.47
N ARG A 96 -4.02 3.73 20.56
CA ARG A 96 -3.51 4.04 21.91
C ARG A 96 -3.46 2.74 22.71
N PRO A 97 -2.31 2.35 23.28
CA PRO A 97 -2.26 1.22 24.21
C PRO A 97 -3.12 1.53 25.44
N ASN A 98 -3.91 0.54 25.88
CA ASN A 98 -4.67 0.60 27.13
C ASN A 98 -3.76 0.32 28.33
#